data_AF-A0A2E8NPT0-F1
#
_entry.id   AF-A0A2E8NPT0-F1
#
_cell.length_a   1.000
_cell.length_b   1.000
_cell.length_c   1.000
_cell.angle_alpha   90.00
_cell.angle_beta   90.00
_cell.angle_gamma   90.00
#
_symmetry.space_group_name_H-M   'P 1'
#
loop_
_entity.id
_entity.type
_entity.pdbx_description
1 polymer ?
#
loop_
_entity_poly.entity_id
_entity_poly.type
_entity_poly.pdbx_seq_one_letter_code
_entity_poly.pdbx_strand_id
1 'polypeptide(L)'
;MGMEEGAPIEIGEFIQGEGEPATSWLFLVLGFVSSITFLVLYGILYPGNDLPVISSMLPMFEGVFDSGIWFFILGLMVGVFAILGTMLSEVTSE
;
A
#
# COMPACT_ATOMS: atom_id res chain seq x y z
N MET A 1 39.04 23.10 -42.47
CA MET A 1 37.76 22.55 -42.94
C MET A 1 37.77 21.08 -42.60
N GLY A 2 36.92 20.71 -41.65
CA GLY A 2 36.78 19.37 -41.09
C GLY A 2 35.65 19.48 -40.08
N MET A 3 34.42 19.33 -40.57
CA MET A 3 33.23 19.08 -39.78
C MET A 3 33.37 17.68 -39.14
N GLU A 4 32.35 17.29 -38.35
CA GLU A 4 32.09 15.96 -37.76
C GLU A 4 32.59 15.86 -36.31
N GLU A 5 31.76 15.64 -35.30
CA GLU A 5 30.39 15.13 -35.27
C GLU A 5 29.76 15.54 -33.93
N GLY A 6 28.52 16.00 -33.99
CA GLY A 6 27.75 16.34 -32.81
C GLY A 6 27.06 15.11 -32.22
N ALA A 7 27.39 14.83 -30.95
CA ALA A 7 26.56 14.18 -29.93
C ALA A 7 26.35 12.64 -30.08
N PRO A 8 26.24 11.88 -28.97
CA PRO A 8 25.36 12.22 -27.86
C PRO A 8 26.11 12.32 -26.53
N ILE A 9 25.90 13.46 -25.86
CA ILE A 9 25.99 13.51 -24.41
C ILE A 9 25.06 12.39 -23.90
N GLU A 10 25.50 11.60 -22.92
CA GLU A 10 24.68 10.61 -22.21
C GLU A 10 23.60 11.31 -21.37
N ILE A 11 22.71 12.05 -22.02
CA ILE A 11 21.53 12.69 -21.42
C ILE A 11 20.42 11.68 -21.12
N GLY A 12 20.65 10.39 -21.41
CA GLY A 12 19.73 9.30 -21.09
C GLY A 12 19.86 8.78 -19.66
N GLU A 13 21.09 8.71 -19.12
CA GLU A 13 21.34 8.04 -17.83
C GLU A 13 21.04 8.94 -16.63
N PHE A 14 21.25 10.25 -16.75
CA PHE A 14 20.91 11.22 -15.69
C PHE A 14 19.42 11.63 -15.67
N ILE A 15 18.63 11.20 -16.67
CA ILE A 15 17.17 11.38 -16.74
C ILE A 15 16.43 10.07 -16.45
N GLN A 16 17.14 8.99 -16.14
CA GLN A 16 16.54 7.87 -15.45
C GLN A 16 16.51 8.27 -13.98
N GLY A 17 15.36 8.79 -13.53
CA GLY A 17 15.16 9.14 -12.14
C GLY A 17 15.61 7.98 -11.28
N GLU A 18 16.64 8.21 -10.45
CA GLU A 18 17.13 7.30 -9.42
C GLU A 18 15.93 6.54 -8.87
N GLY A 19 15.83 5.24 -9.21
CA GLY A 19 14.67 4.43 -8.89
C GLY A 19 14.35 4.63 -7.42
N GLU A 20 13.09 4.91 -7.11
CA GLU A 20 12.63 5.27 -5.77
C GLU A 20 13.37 4.41 -4.74
N PRO A 21 14.10 5.03 -3.79
CA PRO A 21 15.01 4.29 -2.95
C PRO A 21 14.22 3.16 -2.31
N ALA A 22 14.72 1.91 -2.40
CA ALA A 22 14.07 0.73 -1.86
C ALA A 22 13.69 0.86 -0.36
N THR A 23 14.26 1.88 0.30
CA THR A 23 13.98 2.34 1.66
C THR A 23 12.64 3.07 1.84
N SER A 24 11.95 3.54 0.78
CA SER A 24 10.66 4.23 0.91
C SER A 24 9.60 3.37 1.61
N TRP A 25 9.60 2.07 1.33
CA TRP A 25 8.73 1.10 1.99
C TRP A 25 9.08 0.87 3.46
N LEU A 26 10.35 1.03 3.84
CA LEU A 26 10.80 0.82 5.22
C LEU A 26 10.07 1.73 6.21
N PHE A 27 9.86 3.00 5.86
CA PHE A 27 9.15 3.95 6.71
C PHE A 27 7.67 3.61 6.84
N LEU A 28 7.04 3.10 5.78
CA LEU A 28 5.66 2.63 5.83
C LEU A 28 5.52 1.41 6.75
N VAL A 29 6.43 0.43 6.62
CA VAL A 29 6.44 -0.76 7.49
C VAL A 29 6.70 -0.38 8.94
N LEU A 30 7.69 0.47 9.20
CA LEU A 30 8.00 0.95 10.55
C LEU A 30 6.85 1.74 11.15
N GLY A 31 6.22 2.63 10.39
CA GLY A 31 5.04 3.38 10.82
C GLY A 31 3.87 2.46 11.15
N PHE A 32 3.64 1.44 10.32
CA PHE A 32 2.59 0.44 10.53
C PHE A 32 2.84 -0.41 11.78
N VAL A 33 4.05 -0.96 11.92
CA VAL A 33 4.44 -1.77 13.08
C VAL A 33 4.38 -0.93 14.36
N SER A 34 4.93 0.29 14.33
CA SER A 34 4.88 1.22 15.46
C SER A 34 3.45 1.57 15.86
N SER A 35 2.55 1.76 14.89
CA SER A 35 1.13 2.02 15.14
C SER A 35 0.46 0.85 15.85
N ILE A 36 0.68 -0.38 15.37
CA ILE A 36 0.14 -1.59 16.03
C ILE A 36 0.70 -1.74 17.45
N THR A 37 2.01 -1.61 17.64
CA THR A 37 2.64 -1.69 18.97
C THR A 37 2.06 -0.64 19.92
N PHE A 38 1.90 0.60 19.46
CA PHE A 38 1.28 1.67 20.25
C PHE A 38 -0.15 1.31 20.67
N LEU A 39 -0.97 0.81 19.75
CA LEU A 39 -2.37 0.43 20.04
C LEU A 39 -2.46 -0.72 21.05
N VAL A 40 -1.58 -1.71 20.95
CA VAL A 40 -1.49 -2.81 21.92
C VAL A 40 -1.11 -2.28 23.30
N LEU A 41 -0.08 -1.44 23.39
CA LEU A 41 0.34 -0.83 24.65
C LEU A 41 -0.75 0.06 25.24
N TYR A 42 -1.45 0.84 24.41
CA TYR A 42 -2.57 1.67 24.86
C TYR A 42 -3.69 0.83 25.47
N GLY A 43 -4.08 -0.28 24.83
CA GLY A 43 -5.12 -1.17 25.35
C GLY A 43 -4.77 -1.79 26.70
N ILE A 44 -3.48 -2.03 26.96
CA ILE A 44 -3.00 -2.53 28.26
C ILE A 44 -2.94 -1.41 29.31
N LEU A 45 -2.45 -0.22 28.93
CA LEU A 45 -2.23 0.89 29.85
C LEU A 45 -3.55 1.61 30.23
N TYR A 46 -4.53 1.59 29.34
CA TYR A 46 -5.82 2.25 29.49
C TYR A 46 -6.99 1.27 29.30
N PRO A 47 -7.14 0.27 30.18
CA PRO A 47 -8.19 -0.72 30.06
C PRO A 47 -9.58 -0.08 30.20
N GLY A 48 -10.51 -0.45 29.33
CA GLY A 48 -11.89 0.05 29.33
C GLY A 48 -12.10 1.38 28.58
N ASN A 49 -11.04 2.00 28.09
CA ASN A 49 -11.14 3.12 27.16
C ASN A 49 -11.13 2.62 25.71
N ASP A 50 -11.87 3.32 24.86
CA ASP A 50 -11.88 3.05 23.42
C ASP A 50 -10.50 3.27 22.80
N LEU A 51 -10.16 2.43 21.82
CA LEU A 51 -8.90 2.53 21.09
C LEU A 51 -8.84 3.86 20.32
N PRO A 52 -7.71 4.59 20.37
CA PRO A 52 -7.56 5.84 19.64
C PRO A 52 -7.59 5.57 18.14
N VAL A 53 -8.18 6.49 17.37
CA VAL A 53 -8.27 6.48 15.89
C VAL A 53 -9.19 5.38 15.30
N ILE A 54 -9.18 4.17 15.85
CA ILE A 54 -9.95 3.02 15.33
C ILE A 54 -11.42 3.07 15.79
N SER A 55 -11.67 3.52 17.02
CA SER A 55 -13.01 3.56 17.62
C SER A 55 -14.01 4.43 16.86
N SER A 56 -13.57 5.51 16.21
CA SER A 56 -14.44 6.35 15.37
C SER A 56 -14.87 5.67 14.07
N MET A 57 -14.15 4.65 13.62
CA MET A 57 -14.46 3.91 12.39
C MET A 57 -15.32 2.68 12.68
N LEU A 58 -15.21 2.07 13.87
CA LEU A 58 -15.98 0.87 14.24
C LEU A 58 -17.49 1.00 14.02
N PRO A 59 -18.16 2.09 14.44
CA PRO A 59 -19.60 2.26 14.24
C PRO A 59 -20.04 2.25 12.77
N MET A 60 -19.16 2.61 11.83
CA MET A 60 -19.43 2.54 10.39
C MET A 60 -19.60 1.10 9.91
N PHE A 61 -19.01 0.14 10.63
CA PHE A 61 -19.08 -1.29 10.35
C PHE A 61 -19.99 -2.03 11.36
N GLU A 62 -20.69 -1.29 12.22
CA GLU A 62 -21.70 -1.87 13.11
C GLU A 62 -22.92 -2.31 12.27
N GLY A 63 -23.37 -3.55 12.46
CA GLY A 63 -24.40 -4.19 11.61
C GLY A 63 -23.89 -4.79 10.30
N VAL A 64 -22.73 -4.36 9.81
CA VAL A 64 -22.02 -4.98 8.69
C VAL A 64 -21.50 -6.36 9.11
N PHE A 65 -20.78 -6.45 10.23
CA PHE A 65 -20.25 -7.75 10.69
C PHE A 65 -21.30 -8.70 11.28
N ASP A 66 -22.51 -8.22 11.56
CA ASP A 66 -23.60 -9.03 12.13
C ASP A 66 -24.24 -9.95 11.08
N SER A 67 -24.21 -9.50 9.82
CA SER A 67 -24.61 -10.28 8.66
C SER A 67 -23.36 -10.87 8.02
N GLY A 68 -23.15 -12.18 8.14
CA GLY A 68 -22.01 -12.90 7.54
C GLY A 68 -21.84 -12.72 6.01
N ILE A 69 -22.73 -11.98 5.35
CA ILE A 69 -22.66 -11.59 3.93
C ILE A 69 -21.38 -10.80 3.59
N TRP A 70 -20.79 -10.09 4.54
CA TRP A 70 -19.59 -9.29 4.27
C TRP A 70 -18.35 -10.12 3.97
N PHE A 71 -18.25 -11.33 4.52
CA PHE A 71 -17.21 -12.27 4.11
C PHE A 71 -17.37 -12.69 2.65
N PHE A 72 -18.61 -12.81 2.16
CA PHE A 72 -18.89 -13.10 0.76
C PHE A 72 -18.55 -11.91 -0.16
N ILE A 73 -18.91 -10.69 0.25
CA ILE A 73 -18.57 -9.46 -0.49
C ILE A 73 -17.05 -9.28 -0.56
N LEU A 74 -16.33 -9.44 0.55
CA LEU A 74 -14.86 -9.37 0.56
C LEU A 74 -14.23 -10.47 -0.28
N GLY A 75 -14.73 -11.70 -0.19
CA GLY A 75 -14.27 -12.81 -1.04
C GLY A 75 -14.46 -12.54 -2.52
N LEU A 76 -15.60 -11.96 -2.90
CA LEU A 76 -15.87 -11.56 -4.29
C LEU A 76 -14.95 -10.43 -4.74
N MET A 77 -14.72 -9.41 -3.89
CA MET A 77 -13.79 -8.32 -4.21
C MET A 77 -12.38 -8.86 -4.43
N VAL A 78 -11.86 -9.68 -3.52
CA VAL A 78 -10.53 -10.30 -3.65
C VAL A 78 -10.46 -11.16 -4.91
N GLY A 79 -11.50 -11.95 -5.22
CA GLY A 79 -11.55 -12.76 -6.44
C GLY A 79 -11.51 -11.92 -7.72
N VAL A 80 -12.27 -10.83 -7.77
CA VAL A 80 -12.24 -9.88 -8.91
C VAL A 80 -10.87 -9.23 -9.03
N PHE A 81 -10.28 -8.75 -7.93
CA PHE A 81 -8.94 -8.15 -7.95
C PHE A 81 -7.87 -9.15 -8.38
N ALA A 82 -7.97 -10.42 -7.99
CA ALA A 82 -7.05 -11.46 -8.43
C ALA A 82 -7.13 -11.66 -9.96
N ILE A 83 -8.33 -11.76 -10.52
CA ILE A 83 -8.54 -11.90 -11.97
C ILE A 83 -8.03 -10.67 -12.72
N LEU A 84 -8.35 -9.48 -12.25
CA LEU A 84 -7.86 -8.24 -12.85
C LEU A 84 -6.33 -8.15 -12.76
N GLY A 85 -5.75 -8.54 -11.63
CA GLY A 85 -4.31 -8.58 -11.41
C GLY A 85 -3.61 -9.53 -12.39
N THR A 86 -4.14 -10.73 -12.60
CA THR A 86 -3.57 -11.68 -13.57
C THR A 86 -3.70 -11.17 -15.00
N MET A 87 -4.84 -10.58 -15.37
CA MET A 87 -5.04 -10.00 -16.71
C MET A 87 -4.08 -8.83 -16.97
N LEU A 88 -3.90 -7.92 -16.00
CA LEU A 88 -2.94 -6.81 -16.10
C LEU A 88 -1.48 -7.31 -16.13
N SER A 89 -1.18 -8.36 -15.37
CA SER A 89 0.14 -8.99 -15.39
C SER A 89 0.44 -9.63 -16.73
N GLU A 90 -0.54 -10.25 -17.39
CA GLU A 90 -0.39 -10.78 -18.75
C GLU A 90 -0.15 -9.65 -19.76
N VAL A 91 -0.92 -8.56 -19.67
CA VAL A 91 -0.80 -7.41 -20.60
C VAL A 91 0.50 -6.62 -20.43
N THR A 92 1.11 -6.64 -19.24
CA THR A 92 2.37 -5.92 -18.95
C THR A 92 3.61 -6.81 -19.15
N SER A 93 3.43 -8.13 -19.28
CA SER A 93 4.55 -9.08 -19.42
C SER A 93 5.04 -9.24 -20.87
N GLU A 94 4.57 -8.40 -21.80
CA GLU A 94 5.01 -8.32 -23.19
C GLU A 94 5.76 -7.02 -23.48
#